data_AF-A0A5S9M4I6-F1
#
_entry.id   AF-A0A5S9M4I6-F1
#
_cell.length_a   1.000
_cell.length_b   1.000
_cell.length_c   1.000
_cell.angle_alpha   90.00
_cell.angle_beta   90.00
_cell.angle_gamma   90.00
#
_symmetry.space_group_name_H-M   'P 1'
#
loop_
_entity.id
_entity.type
_entity.pdbx_description
1 polymer ?
#
loop_
_entity_poly.entity_id
_entity_poly.type
_entity_poly.pdbx_seq_one_letter_code
_entity_poly.pdbx_strand_id
1 'polypeptide(L)'
;MFFEALGVDYIDESEVLTPADEEFHLNKKNEYTVPFVCGCRDLGEATRRIAEGASMLRTKGEPGTGNIVEAVRHMRKVNAQIRKVSAMSEDELMTEAKNLGAPYELLLQIKKETASCQL
;
A
#
# COMPACT_ATOMS: atom_id res chain seq x y z
N MET A 1 12.19 -17.35 -0.19
CA MET A 1 12.74 -18.64 -0.67
C MET A 1 11.81 -19.85 -0.49
N PHE A 2 11.31 -20.23 0.70
CA PHE A 2 10.54 -21.49 0.82
C PHE A 2 9.22 -21.51 0.02
N PHE A 3 8.32 -20.54 0.24
CA PHE A 3 7.04 -20.47 -0.50
C PHE A 3 7.23 -20.27 -2.00
N GLU A 4 8.21 -19.44 -2.39
CA GLU A 4 8.59 -19.26 -3.78
C GLU A 4 9.10 -20.56 -4.42
N ALA A 5 9.89 -21.36 -3.70
CA ALA A 5 10.36 -22.66 -4.18
C ALA A 5 9.23 -23.70 -4.32
N LEU A 6 8.13 -23.54 -3.57
CA LEU A 6 6.92 -24.34 -3.73
C LEU A 6 6.08 -23.92 -4.95
N GLY A 7 6.44 -22.83 -5.63
CA GLY A 7 5.76 -22.37 -6.85
C GLY A 7 4.40 -21.74 -6.58
N VAL A 8 4.23 -21.01 -5.47
CA VAL A 8 3.02 -20.23 -5.22
C VAL A 8 2.93 -19.03 -6.16
N ASP A 9 1.71 -18.65 -6.57
CA ASP A 9 1.50 -17.52 -7.49
C ASP A 9 1.67 -16.16 -6.82
N TYR A 10 1.31 -16.06 -5.53
CA TYR A 10 1.38 -14.84 -4.72
C TYR A 10 1.74 -15.16 -3.28
N ILE A 11 2.44 -14.23 -2.62
CA ILE A 11 2.68 -14.25 -1.18
C ILE A 11 1.93 -13.08 -0.52
N ASP A 12 1.09 -13.34 0.48
CA ASP A 12 0.49 -12.29 1.33
C ASP A 12 1.37 -12.07 2.56
N GLU A 13 2.00 -10.90 2.65
CA GLU A 13 2.67 -10.46 3.87
C GLU A 13 1.62 -9.95 4.85
N SER A 14 1.06 -10.89 5.60
CA SER A 14 -0.21 -10.69 6.30
C SER A 14 -0.03 -10.27 7.76
N GLU A 15 -0.65 -9.15 8.13
CA GLU A 15 -0.80 -8.70 9.52
C GLU A 15 -1.75 -9.56 10.36
N VAL A 16 -2.47 -10.51 9.73
CA VAL A 16 -3.34 -11.46 10.43
C VAL A 16 -2.50 -12.48 11.21
N LEU A 17 -1.30 -12.76 10.73
CA LEU A 17 -0.33 -13.59 11.42
C LEU A 17 0.46 -12.74 12.42
N THR A 18 0.99 -13.39 13.46
CA THR A 18 1.88 -12.72 14.42
C THR A 18 3.10 -12.17 13.68
N PRO A 19 3.43 -10.86 13.82
CA PRO A 19 4.61 -10.28 13.19
C PRO A 19 5.88 -11.02 13.62
N ALA A 20 6.71 -11.39 12.64
CA ALA A 20 8.03 -11.94 12.90
C ALA A 20 9.08 -10.83 13.15
N ASP A 21 8.83 -9.63 12.63
CA ASP A 21 9.61 -8.41 12.83
C ASP A 21 8.61 -7.25 13.06
N GLU A 22 8.84 -6.44 14.10
CA GLU A 22 7.97 -5.32 14.45
C GLU A 22 8.41 -3.99 13.83
N GLU A 23 9.64 -3.92 13.31
CA GLU A 23 10.25 -2.71 12.76
C GLU A 23 10.23 -2.69 11.23
N PHE A 24 10.57 -3.80 10.58
CA PHE A 24 10.77 -3.85 9.14
C PHE A 24 9.85 -4.85 8.44
N HIS A 25 9.40 -4.48 7.23
CA HIS A 25 8.74 -5.39 6.30
C HIS A 25 9.77 -5.98 5.35
N LEU A 26 9.43 -7.09 4.70
CA LEU A 26 10.31 -7.75 3.73
C LEU A 26 10.65 -6.81 2.56
N ASN A 27 11.92 -6.84 2.13
CA ASN A 27 12.37 -6.17 0.91
C ASN A 27 12.00 -6.98 -0.33
N LYS A 28 10.73 -6.86 -0.72
CA LYS A 28 10.09 -7.65 -1.78
C LYS A 28 10.72 -7.40 -3.16
N LYS A 29 11.19 -6.17 -3.40
CA LYS A 29 11.65 -5.73 -4.74
C LYS A 29 12.90 -6.44 -5.26
N ASN A 30 13.86 -6.75 -4.37
CA ASN A 30 15.19 -7.21 -4.79
C ASN A 30 15.47 -8.67 -4.42
N GLU A 31 14.66 -9.24 -3.51
CA GLU A 31 14.93 -10.57 -2.94
C GLU A 31 14.01 -11.66 -3.50
N TYR A 32 12.94 -11.28 -4.21
CA TYR A 32 11.88 -12.20 -4.64
C TYR A 32 11.48 -11.93 -6.09
N THR A 33 11.09 -12.99 -6.78
CA THR A 33 10.48 -12.96 -8.11
C THR A 33 8.96 -13.14 -8.06
N VAL A 34 8.47 -13.87 -7.05
CA VAL A 34 7.04 -14.02 -6.78
C VAL A 34 6.41 -12.71 -6.30
N PRO A 35 5.24 -12.30 -6.82
CA PRO A 35 4.58 -11.06 -6.42
C PRO A 35 4.01 -11.12 -5.01
N PHE A 36 4.01 -9.96 -4.34
CA PHE A 36 3.52 -9.81 -2.97
C PHE A 36 2.23 -9.01 -2.89
N VAL A 37 1.33 -9.47 -2.02
CA VAL A 37 0.15 -8.76 -1.55
C VAL A 37 0.46 -8.21 -0.15
N CYS A 38 0.14 -6.93 0.09
CA CYS A 38 0.32 -6.32 1.41
C CYS A 38 -0.94 -5.58 1.86
N GLY A 39 -1.18 -5.59 3.18
CA GLY A 39 -2.26 -4.81 3.80
C GLY A 39 -1.93 -3.33 3.94
N CYS A 40 -2.92 -2.45 3.79
CA CYS A 40 -2.82 -1.02 4.14
C CYS A 40 -4.09 -0.45 4.79
N ARG A 41 -3.95 0.55 5.66
CA ARG A 41 -5.07 1.29 6.28
C ARG A 41 -5.28 2.67 5.69
N ASP A 42 -4.24 3.20 5.05
CA ASP A 42 -4.22 4.51 4.40
C ASP A 42 -3.20 4.55 3.26
N LEU A 43 -3.20 5.67 2.54
CA LEU A 43 -2.35 5.88 1.36
C LEU A 43 -0.86 5.92 1.70
N GLY A 44 -0.50 6.37 2.91
CA GLY A 44 0.90 6.36 3.37
C GLY A 44 1.42 4.94 3.54
N GLU A 45 0.65 4.09 4.24
CA GLU A 45 0.99 2.67 4.39
C GLU A 45 1.01 1.96 3.02
N ALA A 46 0.04 2.23 2.16
CA ALA A 46 -0.03 1.70 0.80
C ALA A 46 1.24 2.00 -0.02
N THR A 47 1.63 3.27 -0.08
CA THR A 47 2.79 3.70 -0.88
C THR A 47 4.11 3.20 -0.29
N ARG A 48 4.24 3.06 1.03
CA ARG A 48 5.43 2.40 1.64
C ARG A 48 5.52 0.93 1.25
N ARG A 49 4.41 0.18 1.27
CA ARG A 49 4.39 -1.23 0.82
C ARG A 49 4.77 -1.37 -0.65
N ILE A 50 4.27 -0.48 -1.51
CA ILE A 50 4.67 -0.44 -2.93
C ILE A 50 6.17 -0.14 -3.07
N ALA A 51 6.70 0.80 -2.30
CA ALA A 51 8.12 1.15 -2.34
C ALA A 51 9.04 -0.01 -1.95
N GLU A 52 8.59 -0.86 -1.03
CA GLU A 52 9.27 -2.10 -0.65
C GLU A 52 9.13 -3.22 -1.69
N GLY A 53 8.24 -3.07 -2.68
CA GLY A 53 8.06 -4.01 -3.79
C GLY A 53 6.74 -4.79 -3.78
N ALA A 54 5.73 -4.36 -3.01
CA ALA A 54 4.39 -4.97 -3.10
C ALA A 54 3.79 -4.75 -4.49
N SER A 55 3.32 -5.82 -5.12
CA SER A 55 2.69 -5.79 -6.45
C SER A 55 1.19 -5.58 -6.36
N MET A 56 0.58 -5.87 -5.20
CA MET A 56 -0.84 -5.70 -4.94
C MET A 56 -1.06 -5.22 -3.51
N LEU A 57 -2.11 -4.41 -3.33
CA LEU A 57 -2.55 -3.93 -2.03
C LEU A 57 -3.95 -4.43 -1.70
N ARG A 58 -4.18 -4.71 -0.43
CA ARG A 58 -5.51 -4.94 0.15
C ARG A 58 -5.73 -4.01 1.33
N THR A 59 -6.95 -3.51 1.49
CA THR A 59 -7.26 -2.73 2.70
C THR A 59 -7.37 -3.66 3.90
N LYS A 60 -6.75 -3.28 5.02
CA LYS A 60 -6.89 -4.02 6.28
C LYS A 60 -8.33 -3.90 6.78
N GLY A 61 -8.81 -4.94 7.43
CA GLY A 61 -10.11 -4.95 8.11
C GLY A 61 -9.93 -5.35 9.56
N GLU A 62 -10.97 -5.96 10.13
CA GLU A 62 -10.89 -6.67 11.40
C GLU A 62 -11.02 -8.18 11.11
N PRO A 63 -9.90 -8.90 10.93
CA PRO A 63 -9.92 -10.30 10.53
C PRO A 63 -10.67 -11.18 11.55
N GLY A 64 -11.56 -12.05 11.08
CA GLY A 64 -12.22 -13.05 11.92
C GLY A 64 -13.46 -12.57 12.70
N THR A 65 -13.85 -11.30 12.64
CA THR A 65 -15.04 -10.78 13.37
C THR A 65 -16.31 -10.72 12.52
N GLY A 66 -16.20 -10.83 11.20
CA GLY A 66 -17.32 -10.64 10.26
C GLY A 66 -17.79 -9.18 10.15
N ASN A 67 -17.13 -8.25 10.84
CA ASN A 67 -17.45 -6.83 10.83
C ASN A 67 -16.72 -6.10 9.70
N ILE A 68 -17.46 -5.65 8.68
CA ILE A 68 -16.89 -4.98 7.51
C ILE A 68 -16.57 -3.49 7.74
N VAL A 69 -16.98 -2.91 8.87
CA VAL A 69 -16.88 -1.47 9.12
C VAL A 69 -15.44 -0.95 9.01
N GLU A 70 -14.46 -1.69 9.55
CA GLU A 70 -13.05 -1.27 9.49
C GLU A 70 -12.49 -1.35 8.06
N ALA A 71 -12.86 -2.38 7.30
CA ALA A 71 -12.46 -2.48 5.89
C ALA A 71 -13.02 -1.31 5.06
N VAL A 72 -14.31 -0.98 5.26
CA VAL A 72 -14.95 0.17 4.59
C VAL A 72 -14.30 1.49 5.02
N ARG A 73 -13.94 1.64 6.29
CA ARG A 73 -13.25 2.83 6.80
C ARG A 73 -11.91 3.04 6.12
N HIS A 74 -11.06 2.01 6.07
CA HIS A 74 -9.75 2.09 5.43
C HIS A 74 -9.86 2.32 3.92
N MET A 75 -10.76 1.62 3.24
CA MET A 75 -11.03 1.85 1.81
C MET A 75 -11.44 3.30 1.54
N ARG A 76 -12.36 3.86 2.34
CA ARG A 76 -12.77 5.27 2.22
C ARG A 76 -11.61 6.23 2.48
N LYS A 77 -10.77 5.94 3.48
CA LYS A 77 -9.59 6.76 3.82
C LYS A 77 -8.58 6.80 2.68
N VAL A 78 -8.22 5.64 2.12
CA VAL A 78 -7.32 5.52 0.96
C VAL A 78 -7.87 6.31 -0.23
N ASN A 79 -9.14 6.08 -0.60
CA ASN A 79 -9.76 6.77 -1.73
C ASN A 79 -9.87 8.28 -1.52
N ALA A 80 -10.13 8.75 -0.30
CA ALA A 80 -10.16 10.17 0.01
C ALA A 80 -8.77 10.81 -0.12
N GLN A 81 -7.73 10.13 0.34
CA GLN A 81 -6.34 10.61 0.22
C GLN A 81 -5.85 10.60 -1.23
N ILE A 82 -6.23 9.60 -2.04
CA ILE A 82 -5.94 9.59 -3.48
C ILE A 82 -6.55 10.84 -4.11
N ARG A 83 -7.85 11.08 -3.92
CA ARG A 83 -8.52 12.29 -4.45
C ARG A 83 -7.86 13.58 -4.01
N LYS A 84 -7.44 13.66 -2.74
CA LYS A 84 -6.71 14.82 -2.19
C LYS A 84 -5.40 15.05 -2.95
N VAL A 85 -4.58 14.01 -3.07
CA VAL A 85 -3.28 14.04 -3.79
C VAL A 85 -3.46 14.38 -5.27
N SER A 86 -4.48 13.83 -5.93
CA SER A 86 -4.75 14.13 -7.34
C SER A 86 -5.09 15.60 -7.57
N ALA A 87 -5.82 16.22 -6.63
CA ALA A 87 -6.27 17.62 -6.71
C ALA A 87 -5.23 18.66 -6.22
N MET A 88 -4.25 18.25 -5.41
CA MET A 88 -3.19 19.13 -4.88
C MET A 88 -2.28 19.67 -5.98
N SER A 89 -1.64 20.83 -5.77
CA SER A 89 -0.57 21.28 -6.65
C SER A 89 0.70 20.44 -6.44
N GLU A 90 1.60 20.42 -7.43
CA GLU A 90 2.87 19.69 -7.28
C GLU A 90 3.75 20.25 -6.16
N ASP A 91 3.65 21.56 -5.89
CA ASP A 91 4.38 22.24 -4.81
C ASP A 91 3.92 21.77 -3.42
N GLU A 92 2.64 21.43 -3.27
CA GLU A 92 2.06 20.93 -2.02
C GLU A 92 2.43 19.45 -1.74
N LEU A 93 2.72 18.67 -2.79
CA LEU A 93 2.94 17.22 -2.70
C LEU A 93 4.11 16.86 -1.78
N MET A 94 5.19 17.65 -1.74
CA MET A 94 6.33 17.35 -0.88
C MET A 94 5.94 17.42 0.61
N THR A 95 5.10 18.38 0.97
CA THR A 95 4.58 18.51 2.34
C THR A 95 3.63 17.36 2.67
N GLU A 96 2.75 16.99 1.73
CA GLU A 96 1.84 15.86 1.94
C GLU A 96 2.59 14.52 2.04
N ALA A 97 3.64 14.31 1.24
CA ALA A 97 4.52 13.15 1.33
C ALA A 97 5.12 12.99 2.73
N LYS A 98 5.64 14.10 3.29
CA LYS A 98 6.14 14.12 4.67
C LYS A 98 5.04 13.77 5.69
N ASN A 99 3.85 14.36 5.54
CA ASN A 99 2.73 14.14 6.47
C ASN A 99 2.22 12.69 6.45
N LEU A 100 2.17 12.07 5.27
CA LEU A 100 1.74 10.68 5.10
C LEU A 100 2.86 9.67 5.43
N GLY A 101 4.11 10.13 5.55
CA GLY A 101 5.29 9.27 5.59
C GLY A 101 5.42 8.44 4.30
N ALA A 102 5.10 9.04 3.16
CA ALA A 102 5.04 8.40 1.86
C ALA A 102 6.22 8.83 0.97
N PRO A 103 6.69 7.98 0.05
CA PRO A 103 7.65 8.38 -0.98
C PRO A 103 7.02 9.41 -1.92
N TYR A 104 7.70 10.55 -2.09
CA TYR A 104 7.23 11.64 -2.95
C TYR A 104 6.96 11.18 -4.40
N GLU A 105 7.88 10.40 -4.97
CA GLU A 105 7.77 9.93 -6.36
C GLU A 105 6.50 9.09 -6.60
N LEU A 106 6.07 8.30 -5.61
CA LEU A 106 4.83 7.53 -5.73
C LEU A 106 3.59 8.41 -5.66
N LEU A 107 3.59 9.46 -4.83
CA LEU A 107 2.48 10.43 -4.83
C LEU A 107 2.41 11.20 -6.14
N LEU A 108 3.57 11.58 -6.71
CA LEU A 108 3.64 12.21 -8.01
C LEU A 108 3.13 11.28 -9.12
N GLN A 109 3.48 10.00 -9.08
CA GLN A 109 2.95 8.99 -10.00
C GLN A 109 1.42 8.86 -9.90
N ILE A 110 0.87 8.73 -8.68
CA ILE A 110 -0.58 8.67 -8.44
C ILE A 110 -1.27 9.89 -9.04
N LYS A 111 -0.72 11.10 -8.83
CA LYS A 111 -1.29 12.32 -9.39
C LYS A 111 -1.32 12.29 -10.92
N LYS A 112 -0.21 11.92 -11.56
CA LYS A 112 -0.08 11.83 -13.03
C LYS A 112 -1.04 10.81 -13.64
N GLU A 113 -1.11 9.61 -13.07
CA GLU A 113 -1.99 8.54 -13.56
C GLU A 113 -3.47 8.90 -13.36
N THR A 114 -3.82 9.55 -12.24
CA THR A 114 -5.21 9.98 -12.02
C THR A 114 -5.63 11.05 -13.04
N ALA A 115 -4.74 11.98 -13.39
CA ALA A 115 -5.00 12.97 -14.43
C ALA A 115 -5.24 12.31 -15.81
N SER A 116 -4.50 11.23 -16.13
CA SER A 116 -4.69 10.51 -17.39
C SER A 116 -6.01 9.75 -17.49
N CYS A 117 -6.61 9.34 -16.37
CA CYS A 117 -7.94 8.69 -16.34
C CYS A 117 -9.12 9.68 -16.45
N GLN A 118 -8.87 11.00 -16.41
CA GLN A 118 -9.90 12.03 -16.54
C GLN A 118 -10.03 12.60 -17.96
N LEU A 119 -9.22 12.10 -18.91
CA LEU A 119 -9.28 12.38 -20.35
C LEU A 119 -9.88 11.19 -21.10
#